data_AF-A0A7K0A7F8-F1
#
_entry.id   AF-A0A7K0A7F8-F1
#
_cell.length_a   1.000
_cell.length_b   1.000
_cell.length_c   1.000
_cell.angle_alpha   90.00
_cell.angle_beta   90.00
_cell.angle_gamma   90.00
#
_symmetry.space_group_name_H-M   'P 1'
#
loop_
_entity.id
_entity.type
_entity.pdbx_description
1 polymer ?
#
loop_
_entity_poly.entity_id
_entity_poly.type
_entity_poly.pdbx_seq_one_letter_code
_entity_poly.pdbx_strand_id
1 'polypeptide(L)'
;MTCPGQQTVPITAEGTATFGARCRTCPLRQRCTTSKTGRKLGRLGNYDVLHAARRAAADPDWQAVYRQHRPMVERSVAWLVANGHRRVRFRGTDRNRMWLDHRVAAINLRQLIRRGLTSTNGAWAIA
;
A
#
# COMPACT_ATOMS: atom_id res chain seq x y z
N MET A 1 20.04 -13.96 -7.35
CA MET A 1 18.81 -14.21 -8.13
C MET A 1 19.18 -14.65 -9.52
N THR A 2 18.62 -15.77 -9.98
CA THR A 2 18.96 -16.35 -11.29
C THR A 2 17.75 -16.27 -12.21
N CYS A 3 17.94 -15.81 -13.46
CA CYS A 3 16.86 -15.76 -14.44
C CYS A 3 16.86 -17.01 -15.36
N PRO A 4 15.78 -17.26 -16.12
CA PRO A 4 15.73 -18.38 -17.07
C PRO A 4 16.79 -18.32 -18.18
N GLY A 5 17.31 -17.13 -18.50
CA GLY A 5 18.45 -16.94 -19.39
C GLY A 5 19.81 -17.18 -18.71
N GLN A 6 19.83 -17.87 -17.57
CA GLN A 6 21.00 -18.25 -16.78
C GLN A 6 21.89 -17.09 -16.29
N GLN A 7 21.38 -15.85 -16.32
CA GLN A 7 22.07 -14.71 -15.74
C GLN A 7 21.80 -14.66 -14.23
N THR A 8 22.86 -14.44 -13.44
CA THR A 8 22.74 -14.30 -11.99
C THR A 8 23.15 -12.90 -11.57
N VAL A 9 22.33 -12.27 -10.71
CA VAL A 9 22.63 -10.98 -10.10
C VAL A 9 22.38 -11.03 -8.59
N PRO A 10 23.16 -10.28 -7.79
CA PRO A 10 22.88 -10.13 -6.37
C PRO A 10 21.57 -9.37 -6.15
N ILE A 11 20.97 -9.60 -4.98
CA ILE A 11 19.81 -8.84 -4.49
C ILE A 11 20.37 -7.80 -3.52
N THR A 12 20.03 -6.52 -3.73
CA THR A 12 20.45 -5.44 -2.82
C THR A 12 19.69 -5.52 -1.49
N ALA A 13 20.16 -4.81 -0.46
CA ALA A 13 19.50 -4.73 0.85
C ALA A 13 18.04 -4.23 0.74
N GLU A 14 17.75 -3.40 -0.26
CA GLU A 14 16.41 -2.90 -0.58
C GLU A 14 15.54 -3.93 -1.34
N GLY A 15 15.99 -5.17 -1.46
CA GLY A 15 15.28 -6.23 -2.16
C GLY A 15 15.19 -5.97 -3.67
N THR A 16 16.26 -5.50 -4.29
CA THR A 16 16.26 -5.21 -5.73
C THR A 16 17.28 -6.06 -6.47
N ALA A 17 16.86 -6.70 -7.57
CA ALA A 17 17.73 -7.39 -8.53
C ALA A 17 17.69 -6.67 -9.88
N THR A 18 18.84 -6.18 -10.33
CA THR A 18 18.97 -5.43 -11.59
C THR A 18 19.82 -6.22 -12.58
N PHE A 19 19.20 -6.73 -13.64
CA PHE A 19 19.91 -7.47 -14.69
C PHE A 19 20.61 -6.54 -15.68
N GLY A 20 19.98 -5.40 -15.97
CA GLY A 20 20.58 -4.33 -16.77
C GLY A 20 21.03 -4.79 -18.16
N ALA A 21 22.27 -4.43 -18.51
CA ALA A 21 22.92 -4.76 -19.77
C ALA A 21 22.91 -6.27 -20.12
N ARG A 22 22.87 -7.17 -19.13
CA ARG A 22 22.85 -8.63 -19.34
C ARG A 22 21.61 -9.09 -20.11
N CYS A 23 20.52 -8.32 -20.05
CA CYS A 23 19.33 -8.61 -20.84
C CYS A 23 19.49 -8.25 -22.32
N ARG A 24 20.52 -7.47 -22.73
CA ARG A 24 20.61 -6.92 -24.10
C ARG A 24 20.70 -8.00 -25.17
N THR A 25 21.53 -9.00 -24.93
CA THR A 25 21.81 -10.12 -25.84
C THR A 25 21.01 -11.38 -25.50
N CYS A 26 20.08 -11.30 -24.54
CA CYS A 26 19.34 -12.47 -24.09
C CYS A 26 18.28 -12.86 -25.14
N PRO A 27 18.28 -14.11 -25.66
CA PRO A 27 17.30 -14.55 -26.66
C PRO A 27 15.86 -14.54 -26.13
N LEU A 28 15.70 -14.71 -24.81
CA LEU A 28 14.40 -14.65 -24.13
C LEU A 28 13.92 -13.21 -23.87
N ARG A 29 14.70 -12.17 -24.22
CA ARG A 29 14.40 -10.77 -23.88
C ARG A 29 13.00 -10.36 -24.35
N GLN A 30 12.65 -10.67 -25.59
CA GLN A 30 11.35 -10.28 -26.19
C GLN A 30 10.15 -10.81 -25.41
N ARG A 31 10.28 -11.99 -24.79
CA ARG A 31 9.23 -12.59 -23.93
C ARG A 31 9.35 -12.20 -22.46
N CYS A 32 10.48 -11.62 -22.05
CA CYS A 32 10.85 -11.43 -20.64
C CYS A 32 10.69 -9.99 -20.14
N THR A 33 10.98 -8.98 -20.96
CA THR A 33 10.85 -7.57 -20.58
C THR A 33 10.76 -6.65 -21.79
N THR A 34 9.90 -5.64 -21.72
CA THR A 34 9.81 -4.53 -22.69
C THR A 34 10.76 -3.38 -22.37
N SER A 35 11.50 -3.46 -21.25
CA SER A 35 12.42 -2.41 -20.83
C SER A 35 13.62 -2.28 -21.77
N LYS A 36 13.93 -1.04 -22.17
CA LYS A 36 15.12 -0.70 -22.95
C LYS A 36 16.42 -0.97 -22.19
N THR A 37 16.42 -0.77 -20.87
CA THR A 37 17.61 -0.92 -20.01
C THR A 37 17.74 -2.31 -19.38
N GLY A 38 16.81 -3.22 -19.66
CA GLY A 38 16.79 -4.57 -19.11
C GLY A 38 15.85 -4.74 -17.92
N ARG A 39 15.72 -5.97 -17.43
CA ARG A 39 14.76 -6.31 -16.38
C ARG A 39 15.28 -5.88 -15.02
N LYS A 40 14.42 -5.20 -14.27
CA LYS A 40 14.62 -4.86 -12.86
C LYS A 40 13.48 -5.49 -12.06
N LEU A 41 13.82 -6.23 -11.03
CA LEU A 41 12.87 -6.82 -10.10
C LEU A 41 13.09 -6.14 -8.75
N GLY A 42 12.12 -5.33 -8.31
CA GLY A 42 12.17 -4.62 -7.03
C GLY A 42 11.14 -5.18 -6.06
N ARG A 43 11.34 -4.88 -4.76
CA ARG A 43 10.52 -5.41 -3.66
C ARG A 43 10.56 -6.94 -3.60
N LEU A 44 11.77 -7.50 -3.77
CA LEU A 44 12.03 -8.90 -3.56
C LEU A 44 11.95 -9.19 -2.06
N GLY A 45 10.81 -9.70 -1.62
CA GLY A 45 10.48 -9.98 -0.22
C GLY A 45 8.95 -10.06 -0.04
N ASN A 46 8.48 -10.90 0.88
CA ASN A 46 7.05 -11.15 1.16
C ASN A 46 6.21 -11.57 -0.07
N TYR A 47 6.82 -12.22 -1.07
CA TYR A 47 6.11 -12.70 -2.25
C TYR A 47 5.06 -13.75 -1.89
N ASP A 48 5.40 -14.63 -0.96
CA ASP A 48 4.50 -15.60 -0.36
C ASP A 48 3.23 -14.95 0.19
N VAL A 49 3.37 -13.87 0.97
CA VAL A 49 2.24 -13.10 1.50
C VAL A 49 1.43 -12.48 0.37
N LEU A 50 2.09 -11.87 -0.61
CA LEU A 50 1.41 -11.25 -1.76
C LEU A 50 0.67 -12.29 -2.61
N HIS A 51 1.27 -13.46 -2.84
CA HIS A 51 0.65 -14.56 -3.58
C HIS A 51 -0.51 -15.17 -2.81
N ALA A 52 -0.37 -15.37 -1.49
CA ALA A 52 -1.46 -15.83 -0.63
C ALA A 52 -2.63 -14.85 -0.66
N ALA A 53 -2.36 -13.54 -0.52
CA ALA A 53 -3.39 -12.51 -0.61
C ALA A 53 -4.08 -12.49 -1.99
N ARG A 54 -3.34 -12.67 -3.09
CA ARG A 54 -3.93 -12.78 -4.44
C ARG A 54 -4.79 -14.02 -4.61
N ARG A 55 -4.39 -15.15 -4.04
CA ARG A 55 -5.21 -16.38 -4.06
C ARG A 55 -6.50 -16.18 -3.27
N ALA A 56 -6.42 -15.61 -2.07
CA ALA A 56 -7.60 -15.27 -1.28
C ALA A 56 -8.52 -14.29 -2.02
N ALA A 57 -7.94 -13.29 -2.70
CA ALA A 57 -8.69 -12.31 -3.48
C ALA A 57 -9.36 -12.87 -4.76
N ALA A 58 -9.07 -14.12 -5.14
CA ALA A 58 -9.76 -14.78 -6.25
C ALA A 58 -11.18 -15.24 -5.87
N ASP A 59 -11.46 -15.37 -4.56
CA ASP A 59 -12.77 -15.73 -4.04
C ASP A 59 -13.83 -14.65 -4.40
N PRO A 60 -14.94 -15.01 -5.06
CA PRO A 60 -16.02 -14.08 -5.40
C PRO A 60 -16.60 -13.33 -4.20
N ASP A 61 -16.73 -13.98 -3.04
CA ASP A 61 -17.30 -13.37 -1.83
C ASP A 61 -16.33 -12.32 -1.26
N TRP A 62 -15.04 -12.64 -1.27
CA TRP A 62 -13.98 -11.68 -0.94
C TRP A 62 -14.05 -10.45 -1.86
N GLN A 63 -14.22 -10.67 -3.18
CA GLN A 63 -14.30 -9.59 -4.15
C GLN A 63 -15.55 -8.72 -3.97
N ALA A 64 -16.69 -9.32 -3.64
CA ALA A 64 -17.93 -8.59 -3.38
C ALA A 64 -17.75 -7.61 -2.20
N VAL A 65 -17.25 -8.12 -1.06
CA VAL A 65 -16.95 -7.31 0.14
C VAL A 65 -15.92 -6.23 -0.20
N TYR A 66 -14.84 -6.59 -0.88
CA TYR A 66 -13.80 -5.63 -1.26
C TYR A 66 -14.36 -4.51 -2.14
N ARG A 67 -15.12 -4.82 -3.19
CA ARG A 67 -15.71 -3.82 -4.09
C ARG A 67 -16.71 -2.92 -3.38
N GLN A 68 -17.52 -3.47 -2.49
CA GLN A 68 -18.49 -2.71 -1.69
C GLN A 68 -17.81 -1.68 -0.78
N HIS A 69 -16.73 -2.07 -0.09
CA HIS A 69 -16.11 -1.20 0.92
C HIS A 69 -14.92 -0.39 0.43
N ARG A 70 -14.26 -0.77 -0.68
CA ARG A 70 -13.07 -0.09 -1.19
C ARG A 70 -13.24 1.43 -1.32
N PRO A 71 -14.33 1.97 -1.89
CA PRO A 71 -14.47 3.42 -2.01
C PRO A 71 -14.45 4.15 -0.66
N MET A 72 -15.00 3.55 0.39
CA MET A 72 -15.01 4.12 1.74
C MET A 72 -13.61 4.05 2.37
N VAL A 73 -12.94 2.90 2.25
CA VAL A 73 -11.58 2.71 2.79
C VAL A 73 -10.60 3.67 2.13
N GLU A 74 -10.57 3.75 0.81
CA GLU A 74 -9.67 4.64 0.05
C GLU A 74 -9.90 6.10 0.42
N ARG A 75 -11.16 6.49 0.65
CA ARG A 75 -11.51 7.86 1.10
C ARG A 75 -11.00 8.14 2.51
N SER A 76 -11.16 7.19 3.44
CA SER A 76 -10.61 7.31 4.80
C SER A 76 -9.08 7.41 4.79
N VAL A 77 -8.40 6.61 3.97
CA VAL A 77 -6.94 6.70 3.77
C VAL A 77 -6.56 8.06 3.18
N ALA A 78 -7.29 8.57 2.18
CA ALA A 78 -7.05 9.88 1.60
C ALA A 78 -7.15 11.00 2.65
N TRP A 79 -8.16 10.99 3.52
CA TRP A 79 -8.26 11.96 4.62
C TRP A 79 -7.12 11.82 5.61
N LEU A 80 -6.70 10.60 5.90
CA LEU A 80 -5.61 10.32 6.82
C LEU A 80 -4.30 10.93 6.31
N VAL A 81 -3.97 10.76 5.03
CA VAL A 81 -2.68 11.21 4.46
C VAL A 81 -2.69 12.62 3.90
N ALA A 82 -3.87 13.26 3.77
CA ALA A 82 -4.00 14.64 3.30
C ALA A 82 -3.14 15.62 4.11
N ASN A 83 -2.80 16.77 3.51
CA ASN A 83 -2.01 17.84 4.14
C ASN A 83 -0.62 17.40 4.63
N GLY A 84 0.07 16.53 3.88
CA GLY A 84 1.46 16.14 4.17
C GLY A 84 1.62 15.04 5.23
N HIS A 85 0.54 14.43 5.69
CA HIS A 85 0.55 13.44 6.78
C HIS A 85 0.78 12.00 6.33
N ARG A 86 1.51 11.78 5.22
CA ARG A 86 1.84 10.42 4.73
C ARG A 86 2.94 9.73 5.55
N ARG A 87 3.62 10.46 6.43
CA ARG A 87 4.63 9.95 7.35
C ARG A 87 4.28 10.34 8.78
N VAL A 88 4.58 9.43 9.70
CA VAL A 88 4.45 9.66 11.13
C VAL A 88 5.65 10.47 11.65
N ARG A 89 5.45 11.24 12.73
CA ARG A 89 6.41 12.26 13.18
C ARG A 89 7.52 11.71 14.09
N PHE A 90 7.25 10.65 14.85
CA PHE A 90 8.12 10.21 15.93
C PHE A 90 8.93 8.98 15.54
N ARG A 91 9.94 8.65 16.37
CA ARG A 91 10.64 7.36 16.32
C ARG A 91 10.02 6.39 17.34
N GLY A 92 9.84 5.14 16.93
CA GLY A 92 9.19 4.08 17.70
C GLY A 92 7.68 3.99 17.43
N THR A 93 7.08 2.84 17.73
CA THR A 93 5.68 2.55 17.44
C THR A 93 4.72 3.28 18.38
N ASP A 94 5.04 3.38 19.67
CA ASP A 94 4.08 3.79 20.69
C ASP A 94 3.69 5.26 20.56
N ARG A 95 4.69 6.15 20.43
CA ARG A 95 4.45 7.58 20.18
C ARG A 95 3.74 7.83 18.85
N ASN A 96 4.04 7.01 17.83
CA ASN A 96 3.37 7.14 16.54
C ASN A 96 1.94 6.63 16.57
N ARG A 97 1.64 5.62 17.39
CA ARG A 97 0.26 5.17 17.65
C ARG A 97 -0.55 6.28 18.29
N MET A 98 -0.04 6.88 19.37
CA MET A 98 -0.70 8.02 20.01
C MET A 98 -0.94 9.18 19.03
N TRP A 99 0.06 9.52 18.20
CA TRP A 99 -0.07 10.54 17.16
C TRP A 99 -1.16 10.21 16.13
N LEU A 100 -1.20 8.95 15.68
CA LEU A 100 -2.17 8.48 14.70
C LEU A 100 -3.59 8.50 15.28
N ASP A 101 -3.75 8.04 16.52
CA ASP A 101 -5.04 8.00 17.22
C ASP A 101 -5.63 9.41 17.37
N HIS A 102 -4.81 10.39 17.78
CA HIS A 102 -5.24 11.79 17.87
C HIS A 102 -5.68 12.35 16.50
N ARG A 103 -4.93 12.02 15.44
CA ARG A 103 -5.27 12.45 14.09
C ARG A 103 -6.57 11.83 13.59
N VAL A 104 -6.76 10.54 13.82
CA VAL A 104 -8.00 9.82 13.46
C VAL A 104 -9.19 10.40 14.23
N ALA A 105 -9.04 10.67 15.54
CA ALA A 105 -10.08 11.31 16.34
C ALA A 105 -10.48 12.69 15.78
N ALA A 106 -9.51 13.53 15.42
CA ALA A 106 -9.78 14.83 14.81
C ALA A 106 -10.46 14.72 13.43
N ILE A 107 -10.07 13.75 12.60
CA ILE A 107 -10.73 13.49 11.31
C ILE A 107 -12.19 13.04 11.54
N ASN A 108 -12.42 12.11 12.47
CA ASN A 108 -13.75 11.63 12.81
C ASN A 108 -14.63 12.78 13.31
N LEU A 109 -14.15 13.59 14.24
CA LEU A 109 -14.85 14.78 14.72
C LEU A 109 -15.22 15.73 13.57
N ARG A 110 -14.28 16.01 12.66
CA ARG A 110 -14.56 16.83 11.48
C ARG A 110 -15.65 16.24 10.59
N GLN A 111 -15.69 14.91 10.42
CA GLN A 111 -16.75 14.26 9.65
C GLN A 111 -18.10 14.30 10.36
N LEU A 112 -18.11 14.10 11.68
CA LEU A 112 -19.32 14.21 12.49
C LEU A 112 -19.91 15.62 12.39
N ILE A 113 -19.08 16.67 12.55
CA ILE A 113 -19.50 18.07 12.38
C ILE A 113 -20.10 18.30 10.98
N ARG A 114 -19.45 17.79 9.92
CA ARG A 114 -19.99 17.90 8.55
C ARG A 114 -21.32 17.17 8.34
N ARG A 115 -21.60 16.15 9.16
CA ARG A 115 -22.85 15.38 9.15
C ARG A 115 -23.91 15.95 10.11
N GLY A 116 -23.67 17.13 10.69
CA GLY A 116 -24.65 17.77 11.57
C GLY A 116 -24.51 17.42 13.05
N LEU A 117 -23.31 17.04 13.51
CA LEU A 117 -23.04 16.94 14.94
C LEU A 117 -23.32 18.29 15.63
N THR A 118 -24.22 18.27 16.60
CA THR A 118 -24.69 19.40 17.40
C THR A 118 -24.69 19.04 18.88
N SER A 119 -24.92 20.05 19.75
CA SER A 119 -25.13 19.86 21.18
C SER A 119 -26.52 20.36 21.55
N THR A 120 -27.30 19.51 22.21
CA THR A 120 -28.65 19.81 22.70
C THR A 120 -28.72 19.48 24.17
N ASN A 121 -29.02 20.47 25.02
CA ASN A 121 -29.09 20.31 26.48
C ASN A 121 -27.83 19.68 27.11
N GLY A 122 -26.65 19.98 26.56
CA GLY A 122 -25.37 19.44 27.04
C GLY A 122 -25.04 18.03 26.54
N ALA A 123 -25.92 17.41 25.75
CA ALA A 123 -25.67 16.13 25.10
C ALA A 123 -25.31 16.31 23.61
N TRP A 124 -24.36 15.51 23.12
CA TRP A 124 -24.02 15.48 21.70
C TRP A 124 -25.04 14.68 20.90
N ALA A 125 -25.51 15.23 19.78
CA ALA A 125 -26.45 14.60 18.86
C ALA A 125 -26.01 14.78 17.41
N ILE A 126 -26.38 13.85 16.53
CA ILE A 126 -26.21 13.98 15.07
C ILE A 126 -27.61 14.17 14.48
N ALA A 127 -27.79 15.21 13.67
CA ALA A 127 -29.05 15.51 13.00
C ALA A 127 -29.48 14.45 11.99
#